data_AF-A0A3N7CE53-F1
#
_entry.id   AF-A0A3N7CE53-F1
#
_cell.length_a   1.000
_cell.length_b   1.000
_cell.length_c   1.000
_cell.angle_alpha   90.00
_cell.angle_beta   90.00
_cell.angle_gamma   90.00
#
_symmetry.space_group_name_H-M   'P 1'
#
loop_
_entity.id
_entity.type
_entity.pdbx_description
1 polymer ?
#
loop_
_entity_poly.entity_id
_entity_poly.type
_entity_poly.pdbx_seq_one_letter_code
_entity_poly.pdbx_strand_id
1 'polypeptide(L)'
;MKTVLTVTTLTVAIFIASCGGADAKSTGTIAADKTPKAAAVKNPGKMKEFMAMLDGTDGSAKKAADTYFSEELKNSLAESNKLTFNDFNLQDAKVVSVAGDCCTMEAKAGVTTRSFKLCWQGDKVTSIEDLGVK
;
A
#
# COMPACT_ATOMS: atom_id res chain seq x y z
N MET A 1 -16.00 37.31 33.34
CA MET A 1 -15.87 36.10 34.18
C MET A 1 -16.31 34.89 33.38
N LYS A 2 -15.56 33.79 33.53
CA LYS A 2 -15.83 32.40 33.11
C LYS A 2 -15.58 32.03 31.63
N THR A 3 -14.29 31.81 31.38
CA THR A 3 -13.70 30.91 30.39
C THR A 3 -14.25 29.48 30.54
N VAL A 4 -14.51 28.79 29.41
CA VAL A 4 -14.71 27.34 29.40
C VAL A 4 -13.83 26.75 28.29
N LEU A 5 -12.71 26.15 28.71
CA LEU A 5 -11.81 25.36 27.87
C LEU A 5 -12.31 23.91 27.89
N THR A 6 -12.56 23.33 26.71
CA THR A 6 -12.92 21.93 26.57
C THR A 6 -11.65 21.13 26.28
N VAL A 7 -11.22 20.32 27.25
CA VAL A 7 -10.06 19.42 27.14
C VAL A 7 -10.57 18.06 26.67
N THR A 8 -10.28 17.68 25.42
CA THR A 8 -10.47 16.32 24.93
C THR A 8 -9.28 15.45 25.32
N THR A 9 -9.57 14.39 26.07
CA THR A 9 -8.64 13.43 26.62
C THR A 9 -8.06 12.50 25.55
N LEU A 10 -6.73 12.50 25.46
CA LEU A 10 -5.91 11.62 24.65
C LEU A 10 -5.83 10.25 25.35
N THR A 11 -6.40 9.19 24.75
CA THR A 11 -6.28 7.82 25.29
C THR A 11 -5.13 7.12 24.57
N VAL A 12 -3.96 7.06 25.22
CA VAL A 12 -2.81 6.28 24.78
C VAL A 12 -2.96 4.87 25.35
N ALA A 13 -3.20 3.87 24.51
CA ALA A 13 -3.13 2.47 24.89
C ALA A 13 -1.75 1.91 24.52
N ILE A 14 -0.90 1.73 25.55
CA ILE A 14 0.38 1.03 25.45
C ILE A 14 0.10 -0.45 25.73
N PHE A 15 0.24 -1.32 24.72
CA PHE A 15 0.25 -2.77 24.95
C PHE A 15 1.70 -3.27 24.99
N ILE A 16 2.18 -3.46 26.21
CA ILE A 16 3.39 -4.20 26.53
C ILE A 16 2.98 -5.68 26.57
N ALA A 17 3.39 -6.48 25.59
CA ALA A 17 3.25 -7.92 25.64
C ALA A 17 4.62 -8.53 25.99
N SER A 18 4.85 -8.75 27.30
CA SER A 18 5.95 -9.55 27.83
C SER A 18 5.46 -10.94 28.25
N CYS A 19 6.28 -11.94 27.96
CA CYS A 19 6.07 -13.39 28.08
C CYS A 19 5.65 -13.93 29.47
N GLY A 20 5.00 -15.11 29.46
CA GLY A 20 5.04 -16.08 30.57
C GLY A 20 3.68 -16.68 30.91
N GLY A 21 3.42 -17.92 30.48
CA GLY A 21 2.09 -18.55 30.51
C GLY A 21 1.76 -19.44 31.70
N ALA A 22 0.52 -19.93 31.71
CA ALA A 22 0.02 -21.20 32.27
C ALA A 22 -1.50 -21.31 32.06
N ASP A 23 -1.96 -22.55 31.92
CA ASP A 23 -3.30 -23.07 31.55
C ASP A 23 -4.52 -22.61 32.38
N ALA A 24 -5.72 -22.58 31.74
CA ALA A 24 -6.89 -23.43 32.04
C ALA A 24 -8.28 -22.84 31.66
N LYS A 25 -8.94 -23.49 30.68
CA LYS A 25 -10.36 -23.93 30.60
C LYS A 25 -11.53 -22.99 31.00
N SER A 26 -12.38 -22.60 30.03
CA SER A 26 -13.81 -23.00 29.92
C SER A 26 -14.61 -22.12 28.93
N THR A 27 -15.19 -22.81 27.92
CA THR A 27 -16.54 -22.66 27.32
C THR A 27 -17.16 -21.27 27.09
N GLY A 28 -17.40 -20.90 25.82
CA GLY A 28 -18.24 -19.74 25.46
C GLY A 28 -18.29 -19.40 23.96
N THR A 29 -19.17 -20.10 23.25
CA THR A 29 -19.72 -19.93 21.90
C THR A 29 -19.81 -18.50 21.29
N ILE A 30 -19.30 -18.39 20.05
CA ILE A 30 -19.68 -17.58 18.85
C ILE A 30 -19.49 -16.05 18.86
N ALA A 31 -18.54 -15.61 18.03
CA ALA A 31 -18.78 -14.79 16.82
C ALA A 31 -17.56 -14.97 15.89
N ALA A 32 -17.62 -15.94 14.97
CA ALA A 32 -17.97 -15.65 13.58
C ALA A 32 -17.22 -14.41 13.04
N ASP A 33 -16.00 -14.68 12.58
CA ASP A 33 -15.53 -14.28 11.25
C ASP A 33 -16.15 -12.97 10.73
N LYS A 34 -15.54 -11.86 11.11
CA LYS A 34 -15.48 -10.70 10.24
C LYS A 34 -14.06 -10.57 9.72
N THR A 35 -13.59 -11.60 8.99
CA THR A 35 -12.78 -11.31 7.82
C THR A 35 -13.55 -10.25 7.03
N PRO A 36 -13.01 -9.03 6.83
CA PRO A 36 -13.63 -8.08 5.93
C PRO A 36 -13.81 -8.81 4.62
N LYS A 37 -15.07 -9.08 4.25
CA LYS A 37 -15.42 -9.56 2.93
C LYS A 37 -14.75 -8.59 1.97
N ALA A 38 -13.64 -9.03 1.36
CA ALA A 38 -12.93 -8.27 0.37
C ALA A 38 -13.99 -7.83 -0.64
N ALA A 39 -14.30 -6.53 -0.60
CA ALA A 39 -15.29 -5.97 -1.49
C ALA A 39 -14.86 -6.35 -2.91
N ALA A 40 -15.83 -6.72 -3.74
CA ALA A 40 -15.59 -7.06 -5.14
C ALA A 40 -14.68 -5.99 -5.73
N VAL A 41 -13.50 -6.42 -6.21
CA VAL A 41 -12.39 -5.58 -6.61
C VAL A 41 -12.87 -4.61 -7.68
N LYS A 42 -13.29 -3.42 -7.26
CA LYS A 42 -13.39 -2.27 -8.15
C LYS A 42 -11.94 -1.85 -8.35
N ASN A 43 -11.36 -2.33 -9.43
CA ASN A 43 -9.98 -2.07 -9.82
C ASN A 43 -9.71 -0.56 -9.61
N PRO A 44 -8.81 -0.15 -8.70
CA PRO A 44 -8.63 1.27 -8.45
C PRO A 44 -8.06 1.94 -9.70
N GLY A 45 -8.80 2.93 -10.22
CA GLY A 45 -8.41 3.68 -11.42
C GLY A 45 -8.08 2.82 -12.63
N LYS A 46 -6.91 3.11 -13.23
CA LYS A 46 -6.37 2.49 -14.45
C LYS A 46 -5.31 1.43 -14.15
N MET A 47 -5.48 0.70 -13.04
CA MET A 47 -4.51 -0.30 -12.57
C MET A 47 -4.10 -1.32 -13.64
N LYS A 48 -5.07 -1.84 -14.42
CA LYS A 48 -4.79 -2.89 -15.42
C LYS A 48 -3.91 -2.35 -16.53
N GLU A 49 -4.24 -1.15 -17.02
CA GLU A 49 -3.48 -0.45 -18.05
C GLU A 49 -2.10 -0.02 -17.55
N PHE A 50 -2.00 0.42 -16.29
CA PHE A 50 -0.73 0.70 -15.63
C PHE A 50 0.17 -0.55 -15.59
N MET A 51 -0.35 -1.68 -15.12
CA MET A 51 0.41 -2.92 -15.03
C MET A 51 0.81 -3.48 -16.39
N ALA A 52 -0.04 -3.31 -17.41
CA ALA A 52 0.24 -3.77 -18.76
C ALA A 52 1.43 -3.03 -19.41
N MET A 53 1.80 -1.84 -18.92
CA MET A 53 2.99 -1.13 -19.38
C MET A 53 4.27 -1.58 -18.69
N LEU A 54 4.19 -2.39 -17.63
CA LEU A 54 5.37 -2.89 -16.91
C LEU A 54 5.81 -4.20 -17.57
N ASP A 55 6.48 -4.07 -18.70
CA ASP A 55 6.88 -5.18 -19.56
C ASP A 55 8.36 -5.59 -19.40
N GLY A 56 9.09 -4.95 -18.47
CA GLY A 56 10.51 -5.19 -18.22
C GLY A 56 11.46 -4.51 -19.20
N THR A 57 10.95 -3.80 -20.22
CA THR A 57 11.80 -3.02 -21.12
C THR A 57 12.32 -1.76 -20.43
N ASP A 58 13.46 -1.27 -20.89
CA ASP A 58 14.08 -0.06 -20.34
C ASP A 58 13.13 1.14 -20.47
N GLY A 59 12.94 1.87 -19.37
CA GLY A 59 12.04 3.03 -19.31
C GLY A 59 10.54 2.69 -19.28
N SER A 60 10.13 1.42 -19.31
CA SER A 60 8.71 1.01 -19.21
C SER A 60 8.04 1.49 -17.92
N ALA A 61 8.70 1.32 -16.77
CA ALA A 61 8.25 1.83 -15.48
C ALA A 61 8.18 3.36 -15.45
N LYS A 62 9.16 4.04 -16.04
CA LYS A 62 9.14 5.50 -16.19
C LYS A 62 7.95 5.96 -17.04
N LYS A 63 7.70 5.32 -18.18
CA LYS A 63 6.53 5.62 -19.04
C LYS A 63 5.23 5.41 -18.27
N ALA A 64 5.16 4.38 -17.45
CA ALA A 64 4.00 4.12 -16.62
C ALA A 64 3.76 5.20 -15.57
N ALA A 65 4.82 5.65 -14.89
CA ALA A 65 4.76 6.76 -13.96
C ALA A 65 4.41 8.08 -14.67
N ASP A 66 5.02 8.38 -15.82
CA ASP A 66 4.72 9.59 -16.59
C ASP A 66 3.24 9.63 -17.01
N THR A 67 2.65 8.46 -17.33
CA THR A 67 1.25 8.34 -17.74
C THR A 67 0.28 8.40 -16.56
N TYR A 68 0.56 7.72 -15.46
CA TYR A 68 -0.43 7.46 -14.40
C TYR A 68 -0.11 8.09 -13.05
N PHE A 69 1.10 8.58 -12.79
CA PHE A 69 1.35 9.28 -11.53
C PHE A 69 0.80 10.70 -11.60
N SER A 70 0.36 11.23 -10.45
CA SER A 70 0.05 12.65 -10.32
C SER A 70 1.32 13.48 -10.43
N GLU A 71 1.20 14.75 -10.82
CA GLU A 71 2.37 15.64 -10.94
C GLU A 71 3.03 15.88 -9.58
N GLU A 72 2.23 15.96 -8.51
CA GLU A 72 2.74 16.08 -7.13
C GLU A 72 3.60 14.86 -6.75
N LEU A 73 3.15 13.65 -7.09
CA LEU A 73 3.91 12.45 -6.83
C LEU A 73 5.21 12.42 -7.64
N LYS A 74 5.17 12.80 -8.93
CA LYS A 74 6.38 12.86 -9.78
C LYS A 74 7.41 13.83 -9.20
N ASN A 75 6.98 15.02 -8.78
CA ASN A 75 7.86 16.02 -8.18
C ASN A 75 8.47 15.49 -6.87
N SER A 76 7.65 14.88 -6.00
CA SER A 76 8.13 14.29 -4.75
C SER A 76 9.16 13.17 -4.97
N LEU A 77 8.99 12.35 -6.01
CA LEU A 77 9.95 11.30 -6.35
C LEU A 77 11.23 11.87 -6.98
N ALA A 78 11.13 12.93 -7.78
CA ALA A 78 12.29 13.60 -8.39
C ALA A 78 13.19 14.28 -7.36
N GLU A 79 12.62 14.75 -6.25
CA GLU A 79 13.37 15.32 -5.11
C GLU A 79 14.01 14.25 -4.20
N SER A 80 13.63 12.99 -4.37
CA SER A 80 14.19 11.87 -3.59
C SER A 80 15.56 11.47 -4.12
N ASN A 81 16.59 11.50 -3.25
CA ASN A 81 17.93 10.97 -3.55
C ASN A 81 18.02 9.42 -3.45
N LYS A 82 16.89 8.71 -3.52
CA LYS A 82 16.80 7.25 -3.40
C LYS A 82 16.27 6.66 -4.69
N LEU A 83 16.63 5.41 -4.97
CA LEU A 83 15.98 4.63 -6.02
C LEU A 83 14.47 4.58 -5.77
N THR A 84 13.72 4.86 -6.83
CA THR A 84 12.27 4.90 -6.88
C THR A 84 11.75 3.87 -7.87
N PHE A 85 10.44 3.74 -7.97
CA PHE A 85 9.77 2.86 -8.92
C PHE A 85 10.27 3.00 -10.37
N ASN A 86 10.62 4.22 -10.79
CA ASN A 86 11.01 4.53 -12.16
C ASN A 86 12.42 4.02 -12.52
N ASP A 87 13.22 3.66 -11.52
CA ASP A 87 14.61 3.23 -11.68
C ASP A 87 14.73 1.71 -11.92
N PHE A 88 13.60 1.00 -12.00
CA PHE A 88 13.56 -0.44 -12.19
C PHE A 88 12.90 -0.85 -13.50
N ASN A 89 13.49 -1.85 -14.14
CA ASN A 89 12.83 -2.58 -15.23
C ASN A 89 11.90 -3.62 -14.63
N LEU A 90 10.63 -3.24 -14.50
CA LEU A 90 9.59 -4.03 -13.83
C LEU A 90 8.84 -4.89 -14.84
N GLN A 91 8.77 -6.20 -14.60
CA GLN A 91 8.01 -7.16 -15.42
C GLN A 91 7.16 -8.09 -14.56
N ASP A 92 6.29 -8.87 -15.22
CA ASP A 92 5.41 -9.85 -14.56
C ASP A 92 4.58 -9.21 -13.43
N ALA A 93 4.18 -7.95 -13.62
CA ALA A 93 3.49 -7.17 -12.61
C ALA A 93 2.12 -7.78 -12.28
N LYS A 94 1.85 -7.97 -10.99
CA LYS A 94 0.58 -8.52 -10.50
C LYS A 94 0.15 -7.81 -9.22
N VAL A 95 -1.16 -7.64 -9.05
CA VAL A 95 -1.73 -7.16 -7.78
C VAL A 95 -1.87 -8.35 -6.84
N VAL A 96 -1.35 -8.22 -5.63
CA VAL A 96 -1.39 -9.26 -4.59
C VAL A 96 -2.34 -8.92 -3.43
N SER A 97 -2.71 -7.65 -3.28
CA SER A 97 -3.70 -7.22 -2.29
C SER A 97 -4.37 -5.91 -2.73
N VAL A 98 -5.62 -5.70 -2.33
CA VAL A 98 -6.38 -4.46 -2.56
C VAL A 98 -7.06 -4.05 -1.26
N ALA A 99 -6.91 -2.78 -0.88
CA ALA A 99 -7.50 -2.19 0.30
C ALA A 99 -7.98 -0.76 -0.02
N GLY A 100 -9.29 -0.62 -0.27
CA GLY A 100 -9.88 0.64 -0.71
C GLY A 100 -9.30 1.10 -2.06
N ASP A 101 -8.82 2.34 -2.11
CA ASP A 101 -8.19 2.91 -3.30
C ASP A 101 -6.70 2.56 -3.43
N CYS A 102 -6.16 1.75 -2.51
CA CYS A 102 -4.78 1.30 -2.56
C CYS A 102 -4.69 -0.17 -2.98
N CYS A 103 -3.62 -0.53 -3.70
CA CYS A 103 -3.24 -1.91 -3.94
C CYS A 103 -1.80 -2.16 -3.49
N THR A 104 -1.47 -3.41 -3.26
CA THR A 104 -0.08 -3.89 -3.24
C THR A 104 0.16 -4.66 -4.52
N MET A 105 1.22 -4.30 -5.23
CA MET A 105 1.70 -5.01 -6.40
C MET A 105 3.06 -5.65 -6.15
N GLU A 106 3.29 -6.75 -6.87
CA GLU A 106 4.60 -7.37 -7.01
C GLU A 106 5.00 -7.32 -8.49
N ALA A 107 6.28 -7.06 -8.76
CA ALA A 107 6.86 -7.17 -10.09
C ALA A 107 8.32 -7.63 -9.97
N LYS A 108 8.82 -8.35 -10.96
CA LYS A 108 10.24 -8.70 -11.02
C LYS A 108 11.07 -7.49 -11.43
N ALA A 109 12.20 -7.31 -10.75
CA ALA A 109 13.27 -6.40 -11.12
C ALA A 109 14.55 -7.24 -11.25
N GLY A 110 14.86 -7.66 -12.48
CA GLY A 110 15.88 -8.68 -12.74
C GLY A 110 15.52 -10.01 -12.08
N VAL A 111 16.36 -10.48 -11.15
CA VAL A 111 16.17 -11.76 -10.44
C VAL A 111 15.39 -11.64 -9.12
N THR A 112 15.12 -10.41 -8.66
CA THR A 112 14.40 -10.16 -7.40
C THR A 112 12.96 -9.78 -7.66
N THR A 113 12.07 -10.02 -6.68
CA THR A 113 10.70 -9.50 -6.75
C THR A 113 10.58 -8.27 -5.86
N ARG A 114 10.19 -7.14 -6.42
CA ARG A 114 9.91 -5.92 -5.67
C ARG A 114 8.43 -5.78 -5.38
N SER A 115 8.10 -5.31 -4.18
CA SER A 115 6.74 -5.06 -3.74
C SER A 115 6.50 -3.56 -3.58
N PHE A 116 5.41 -3.05 -4.17
CA PHE A 116 5.02 -1.64 -4.03
C PHE A 116 3.58 -1.53 -3.57
N LYS A 117 3.30 -0.58 -2.68
CA LYS A 117 1.93 -0.14 -2.41
C LYS A 117 1.63 1.09 -3.25
N LEU A 118 0.53 1.07 -3.99
CA LEU A 118 0.07 2.16 -4.85
C LEU A 118 -1.29 2.64 -4.37
N CYS A 119 -1.45 3.92 -4.08
CA CYS A 119 -2.75 4.51 -3.76
C CYS A 119 -3.22 5.40 -4.91
N TRP A 120 -4.48 5.21 -5.29
CA TRP A 120 -5.10 5.84 -6.43
C TRP A 120 -6.09 6.92 -6.00
N GLN A 121 -6.24 7.93 -6.85
CA GLN A 121 -7.34 8.88 -6.81
C GLN A 121 -7.84 9.08 -8.24
N GLY A 122 -9.02 8.52 -8.55
CA GLY A 122 -9.48 8.40 -9.93
C GLY A 122 -8.50 7.57 -10.76
N ASP A 123 -8.06 8.10 -11.90
CA ASP A 123 -7.18 7.41 -12.84
C ASP A 123 -5.68 7.66 -12.57
N LYS A 124 -5.33 8.32 -11.46
CA LYS A 124 -3.95 8.65 -11.12
C LYS A 124 -3.48 7.99 -9.83
N VAL A 125 -2.22 7.58 -9.79
CA VAL A 125 -1.51 7.18 -8.57
C VAL A 125 -1.04 8.45 -7.87
N THR A 126 -1.43 8.62 -6.62
CA THR A 126 -1.09 9.79 -5.80
C THR A 126 -0.04 9.47 -4.74
N SER A 127 0.17 8.20 -4.42
CA SER A 127 1.21 7.76 -3.50
C SER A 127 1.75 6.39 -3.88
N ILE A 128 3.05 6.23 -3.67
CA ILE A 128 3.78 4.97 -3.80
C ILE A 128 4.66 4.74 -2.58
N GLU A 129 4.72 3.50 -2.13
CA GLU A 129 5.59 3.04 -1.06
C GLU A 129 6.36 1.80 -1.53
N ASP A 130 7.69 1.83 -1.48
CA ASP A 130 8.53 0.64 -1.70
C ASP A 130 8.49 -0.23 -0.43
N LEU A 131 7.90 -1.41 -0.56
CA LEU A 131 7.80 -2.38 0.53
C LEU A 131 9.00 -3.34 0.57
N GLY A 132 9.98 -3.13 -0.32
CA GLY A 132 11.23 -3.87 -0.37
C GLY A 132 11.24 -5.01 -1.39
N VAL A 133 12.33 -5.78 -1.31
CA VAL A 133 12.59 -6.97 -2.11
C VAL A 133 12.23 -8.25 -1.36
N LYS A 134 11.79 -9.26 -2.10
CA LYS A 134 11.65 -10.65 -1.68
C LYS A 134 12.61 -11.53 -2.46
#